data_AF-A0A1T4P4X3-F1
#
_entry.id   AF-A0A1T4P4X3-F1
#
_cell.length_a   1.000
_cell.length_b   1.000
_cell.length_c   1.000
_cell.angle_alpha   90.00
_cell.angle_beta   90.00
_cell.angle_gamma   90.00
#
_symmetry.space_group_name_H-M   'P 1'
#
loop_
_entity.id
_entity.type
_entity.pdbx_description
1 polymer ?
#
loop_
_entity_poly.entity_id
_entity_poly.type
_entity_poly.pdbx_seq_one_letter_code
_entity_poly.pdbx_strand_id
1 'polypeptide(L)' 'MRLVEASLTPLYQQVMDSIKDDVDSGKYQTGQRIPSEGELSQIYSVSRITVRRAVSELVDRG' A
#
# COMPACT_ATOMS: atom_id res chain seq x y z
N MET A 1 1.04 8.71 8.08
CA MET A 1 2.04 7.85 8.73
C MET A 1 3.29 7.81 7.84
N ARG A 2 4.50 8.03 8.35
CA ARG A 2 5.73 8.01 7.55
C ARG A 2 6.34 6.61 7.67
N LEU A 3 6.49 5.90 6.55
CA LEU A 3 7.05 4.55 6.54
C LEU A 3 8.53 4.61 6.95
N VAL A 4 8.97 3.67 7.81
CA VAL A 4 10.29 3.71 8.43
C VAL A 4 11.14 2.57 7.87
N GLU A 5 12.20 2.93 7.16
CA GLU A 5 13.15 1.99 6.52
C GLU A 5 13.96 1.17 7.55
N ALA A 6 13.99 1.56 8.82
CA ALA A 6 14.72 0.90 9.90
C ALA A 6 13.94 -0.24 10.60
N SER A 7 12.78 -0.62 10.08
CA SER A 7 11.94 -1.69 10.64
C SER A 7 12.30 -3.04 10.02
N LEU A 8 12.24 -4.13 10.79
CA LEU A 8 12.42 -5.52 10.28
C LEU A 8 11.38 -5.92 9.22
N THR A 9 10.34 -5.12 9.03
CA THR A 9 9.25 -5.34 8.09
C THR A 9 9.57 -4.72 6.73
N PRO A 10 9.54 -5.50 5.62
CA PRO A 10 9.79 -4.98 4.28
C PRO A 10 8.88 -3.79 3.91
N LEU A 11 9.40 -2.82 3.16
CA LEU A 11 8.63 -1.64 2.75
C LEU A 11 7.33 -1.98 2.01
N TYR A 12 7.33 -3.00 1.16
CA TYR A 12 6.12 -3.42 0.45
C TYR A 12 5.05 -3.91 1.43
N GLN A 13 5.45 -4.59 2.51
CA GLN A 13 4.54 -5.10 3.52
C GLN A 13 3.96 -3.96 4.36
N GLN A 14 4.76 -2.95 4.70
CA GLN A 14 4.24 -1.75 5.36
C GLN A 14 3.23 -0.98 4.48
N VAL A 15 3.45 -0.94 3.16
CA VAL A 15 2.48 -0.38 2.20
C VAL A 15 1.21 -1.22 2.15
N MET A 16 1.32 -2.55 2.13
CA MET A 16 0.16 -3.44 2.20
C MET A 16 -0.66 -3.19 3.46
N ASP A 17 0.01 -3.13 4.62
CA ASP A 17 -0.65 -2.86 5.91
C ASP A 17 -1.33 -1.49 5.90
N SER A 18 -0.68 -0.46 5.34
CA SER A 18 -1.27 0.88 5.22
C SER A 18 -2.49 0.91 4.29
N ILE A 19 -2.43 0.19 3.16
CA ILE A 19 -3.58 0.07 2.24
C ILE A 19 -4.71 -0.69 2.94
N LYS A 20 -4.39 -1.75 3.69
CA LYS A 20 -5.36 -2.54 4.42
C LYS A 20 -6.03 -1.73 5.54
N ASP A 21 -5.26 -0.91 6.25
CA ASP A 21 -5.75 0.03 7.25
C ASP A 21 -6.64 1.11 6.62
N ASP A 22 -6.27 1.62 5.44
CA ASP A 22 -7.11 2.55 4.67
C ASP A 22 -8.43 1.88 4.22
N VAL A 23 -8.40 0.60 3.83
CA VAL A 23 -9.61 -0.17 3.49
C VAL A 23 -10.49 -0.37 4.73
N ASP A 24 -9.89 -0.78 5.86
CA ASP A 24 -10.60 -1.04 7.12
C ASP A 24 -11.17 0.26 7.73
N SER A 25 -10.45 1.36 7.58
CA SER A 25 -10.92 2.71 7.92
C SER A 25 -12.03 3.21 6.98
N GLY A 26 -12.39 2.47 5.93
CA GLY A 26 -13.45 2.82 4.98
C GLY A 26 -13.06 3.87 3.93
N LYS A 27 -11.77 4.20 3.81
CA LYS A 27 -11.25 5.14 2.81
C LYS A 27 -11.27 4.54 1.41
N TYR A 28 -11.02 3.24 1.31
CA TYR A 28 -11.16 2.47 0.08
C TYR A 28 -12.22 1.40 0.28
N GLN A 29 -13.39 1.57 -0.34
CA GLN A 29 -14.47 0.59 -0.25
C GLN A 29 -14.23 -0.59 -1.18
N THR A 30 -14.72 -1.77 -0.80
CA THR A 30 -14.70 -2.97 -1.64
C THR A 30 -15.42 -2.70 -2.96
N GLY A 31 -14.70 -2.84 -4.08
CA GLY A 31 -15.20 -2.53 -5.43
C GLY A 31 -14.91 -1.11 -5.92
N GLN A 32 -14.38 -0.23 -5.06
CA GLN A 32 -13.87 1.07 -5.46
C GLN A 32 -12.46 0.91 -6.04
N ARG A 33 -12.13 1.70 -7.07
CA ARG A 33 -10.77 1.74 -7.60
C ARG A 33 -9.83 2.35 -6.57
N ILE A 34 -8.83 1.58 -6.18
CA ILE A 34 -7.66 2.10 -5.48
C ILE A 34 -6.90 3.10 -6.38
N PRO A 35 -6.21 4.09 -5.78
CA PRO A 35 -5.40 5.03 -6.52
C PRO A 35 -4.34 4.33 -7.37
N SER A 36 -3.88 5.02 -8.40
CA SER A 36 -2.85 4.52 -9.31
C SER A 36 -1.54 4.25 -8.56
N GLU A 37 -0.69 3.34 -9.06
CA GLU A 37 0.62 3.08 -8.44
C GLU A 37 1.48 4.35 -8.23
N GLY A 38 1.38 5.30 -9.17
CA GLY A 38 2.04 6.60 -9.06
C GLY A 38 1.49 7.47 -7.93
N GLU A 39 0.18 7.46 -7.71
CA GLU A 39 -0.47 8.23 -6.64
C GLU A 39 -0.15 7.60 -5.28
N LEU A 40 -0.25 6.28 -5.16
CA LEU A 40 0.12 5.54 -3.96
C LEU A 40 1.61 5.76 -3.61
N SER A 41 2.48 5.83 -4.62
CA SER A 41 3.90 6.15 -4.44
C SER A 41 4.10 7.53 -3.82
N GLN A 42 3.30 8.53 -4.22
CA GLN A 42 3.32 9.86 -3.62
C GLN A 42 2.69 9.87 -2.22
N ILE A 43 1.52 9.24 -2.05
CA ILE A 43 0.78 9.17 -0.78
C ILE A 43 1.64 8.55 0.33
N TYR A 44 2.24 7.40 0.04
CA TYR A 44 3.07 6.66 1.01
C TYR A 44 4.54 7.05 0.95
N SER A 45 4.93 7.95 0.04
CA SER A 45 6.32 8.41 -0.16
C SER A 45 7.30 7.24 -0.32
N VAL A 46 6.94 6.26 -1.15
CA VAL A 46 7.75 5.07 -1.45
C VAL A 46 7.97 4.94 -2.96
N SER A 47 8.95 4.14 -3.37
CA SER A 47 9.19 3.86 -4.79
C SER A 47 7.98 3.17 -5.44
N ARG A 48 7.69 3.51 -6.71
CA ARG A 48 6.67 2.82 -7.51
C ARG A 48 6.83 1.30 -7.54
N ILE A 49 8.07 0.81 -7.52
CA ILE A 49 8.36 -0.63 -7.51
C ILE A 49 7.82 -1.29 -6.23
N THR A 50 7.99 -0.62 -5.08
CA THR A 50 7.51 -1.08 -3.77
C THR A 50 5.99 -1.13 -3.74
N VAL A 51 5.33 -0.07 -4.23
CA VAL A 51 3.88 0.01 -4.34
C VAL A 51 3.34 -1.10 -5.23
N ARG A 52 3.90 -1.24 -6.43
CA ARG A 52 3.48 -2.27 -7.38
C ARG A 52 3.56 -3.65 -6.76
N ARG A 53 4.65 -3.96 -6.05
CA ARG A 53 4.81 -5.23 -5.34
C ARG A 53 3.74 -5.40 -4.26
N ALA A 54 3.49 -4.38 -3.45
CA ALA A 54 2.45 -4.41 -2.42
C ALA A 54 1.05 -4.67 -3.01
N VAL A 55 0.70 -3.97 -4.10
CA VAL A 55 -0.58 -4.15 -4.79
C VAL A 55 -0.69 -5.54 -5.41
N SER A 56 0.35 -6.02 -6.10
CA SER A 56 0.37 -7.38 -6.66
C SER A 56 0.18 -8.44 -5.58
N GLU A 57 0.86 -8.31 -4.44
CA GLU A 57 0.71 -9.24 -3.31
C GLU A 57 -0.69 -9.17 -2.67
N LEU A 58 -1.30 -7.98 -2.59
CA LEU A 58 -2.68 -7.84 -2.12
C LEU A 58 -3.68 -8.52 -3.06
N VAL A 59 -3.46 -8.42 -4.38
CA VAL A 59 -4.28 -9.08 -5.40
C VAL A 59 -4.11 -10.59 -5.35
N ASP A 60 -2.89 -11.09 -5.16
CA ASP A 60 -2.60 -12.54 -5.11
C ASP A 60 -3.19 -13.21 -3.84
N ARG A 61 -3.41 -12.44 -2.77
CA ARG A 61 -3.98 -12.92 -1.50
C ARG A 61 -5.51 -12.84 -1.40
N GLY A 62 -6.19 -12.21 -2.36
CA GLY A 62 -7.65 -12.05 -2.41
C GLY A 62 -8.31 -13.11 -3.26
#